data_AF-A0A255U0A5-F1
#
_entry.id   AF-A0A255U0A5-F1
#
_cell.length_a   1.000
_cell.length_b   1.000
_cell.length_c   1.000
_cell.angle_alpha   90.00
_cell.angle_beta   90.00
_cell.angle_gamma   90.00
#
_symmetry.space_group_name_H-M   'P 1'
#
loop_
_entity.id
_entity.type
_entity.pdbx_description
1 polymer ?
#
loop_
_entity_poly.entity_id
_entity_poly.type
_entity_poly.pdbx_seq_one_letter_code
_entity_poly.pdbx_strand_id
1 'polypeptide(L)'
;PVFKVQILSSSAFVKAGDKHFKGLAPVDCYQEGEWYKYTYGASTDYNEISRLRKSILDRFPEAFIVAFKGGQKMNVGQAIREFKSNK
;
A
#
# COMPACT_ATOMS: atom_id res chain seq x y z
N PRO A 1 -10.97 -1.54 -8.45
CA PRO A 1 -9.94 -1.98 -7.47
C PRO A 1 -9.25 -0.74 -6.87
N VAL A 2 -8.84 -0.79 -5.59
CA VAL A 2 -8.09 0.27 -4.91
C VAL A 2 -6.66 -0.23 -4.71
N PHE A 3 -5.69 0.49 -5.24
CA PHE A 3 -4.28 0.22 -5.06
C PHE A 3 -3.75 1.04 -3.88
N LYS A 4 -2.90 0.41 -3.06
CA LYS A 4 -2.20 1.06 -1.94
C LYS A 4 -0.73 0.65 -1.99
N VAL A 5 0.17 1.46 -1.42
CA VAL A 5 1.59 1.08 -1.34
C VAL A 5 1.89 0.54 0.04
N GLN A 6 2.14 -0.75 0.18
CA GLN A 6 2.59 -1.33 1.44
C GLN A 6 4.07 -0.97 1.65
N ILE A 7 4.37 -0.43 2.82
CA ILE A 7 5.72 0.04 3.19
C ILE A 7 6.35 -0.77 4.32
N LEU A 8 5.53 -1.40 5.16
CA LEU A 8 5.99 -2.14 6.34
C LEU A 8 4.99 -3.25 6.69
N SER A 9 5.51 -4.35 7.25
CA SER A 9 4.73 -5.35 7.96
C SER A 9 5.40 -5.58 9.31
N SER A 10 4.64 -5.57 10.40
CA SER A 10 5.15 -5.84 11.74
C SER A 10 4.16 -6.68 12.53
N SER A 11 4.65 -7.63 13.31
CA SER A 11 3.82 -8.40 14.24
C SER A 11 3.39 -7.56 15.44
N ALA A 12 4.11 -6.47 15.73
CA ALA A 12 3.76 -5.51 16.74
C ALA A 12 3.05 -4.29 16.14
N PHE A 13 2.15 -3.69 16.93
CA PHE A 13 1.53 -2.43 16.58
C PHE A 13 2.56 -1.29 16.62
N VAL A 14 2.66 -0.54 15.54
CA VAL A 14 3.57 0.60 15.33
C VAL A 14 2.70 1.84 15.23
N LYS A 15 2.88 2.78 16.16
CA LYS A 15 2.07 4.01 16.21
C LYS A 15 2.35 4.89 15.00
N ALA A 16 1.30 5.53 14.47
CA ALA A 16 1.45 6.54 13.43
C ALA A 16 2.45 7.64 13.89
N GLY A 17 3.45 7.94 13.05
CA GLY A 17 4.52 8.88 13.38
C GLY A 17 5.77 8.26 13.99
N ASP A 18 5.84 6.94 14.15
CA ASP A 18 7.08 6.26 14.54
C ASP A 18 8.22 6.51 13.52
N LYS A 19 9.47 6.46 13.99
CA LYS A 19 10.67 6.65 13.16
C LYS A 19 10.73 5.68 11.99
N HIS A 20 10.13 4.50 12.15
CA HIS A 20 10.00 3.51 11.07
C HIS A 20 9.29 4.04 9.83
N PHE A 21 8.38 5.02 9.97
CA PHE A 21 7.68 5.62 8.84
C PHE A 21 8.47 6.72 8.13
N LYS A 22 9.68 7.08 8.60
CA LYS A 22 10.58 8.06 7.95
C LYS A 22 9.87 9.36 7.53
N GLY A 23 8.94 9.81 8.37
CA GLY A 23 8.12 11.00 8.14
C GLY A 23 6.97 10.84 7.16
N LEU A 24 6.62 9.62 6.74
CA LEU A 24 5.39 9.36 5.97
C LEU A 24 4.17 9.54 6.87
N ALA A 25 3.27 10.43 6.44
CA ALA A 25 1.94 10.61 7.01
C ALA A 25 1.01 11.18 5.94
N PRO A 26 -0.26 10.76 5.86
CA PRO A 26 -0.91 9.72 6.68
C PRO A 26 -0.56 8.30 6.22
N VAL A 27 -0.39 7.37 7.17
CA VAL A 27 -0.18 5.94 6.92
C VAL A 27 -1.40 5.18 7.41
N ASP A 28 -1.91 4.28 6.58
CA ASP A 28 -3.07 3.44 6.84
C ASP A 28 -2.59 2.05 7.31
N CYS A 29 -3.20 1.51 8.36
CA CYS A 29 -2.84 0.19 8.88
C CYS A 29 -4.00 -0.79 8.79
N TYR A 30 -3.71 -2.02 8.42
CA TYR A 30 -4.68 -3.11 8.42
C TYR A 30 -4.06 -4.37 9.01
N GLN A 31 -4.88 -5.18 9.65
CA GLN A 31 -4.45 -6.45 10.24
C GLN A 31 -4.70 -7.58 9.25
N GLU A 32 -3.67 -8.38 9.00
CA GLU A 32 -3.74 -9.59 8.18
C GLU A 32 -3.21 -10.76 9.01
N GLY A 33 -4.11 -11.44 9.73
CA GLY A 33 -3.76 -12.46 10.72
C GLY A 33 -3.09 -11.84 11.95
N GLU A 34 -1.89 -12.31 12.27
CA GLU A 34 -1.07 -11.80 13.39
C GLU A 34 -0.18 -10.61 13.00
N TRP A 35 -0.22 -10.18 11.74
CA TRP A 35 0.64 -9.13 11.21
C TRP A 35 -0.14 -7.84 10.98
N TYR A 36 0.39 -6.73 11.48
CA TYR A 36 -0.03 -5.38 11.14
C TYR A 36 0.72 -4.90 9.91
N LYS A 37 -0.03 -4.60 8.85
CA LYS A 37 0.49 -4.12 7.58
C LYS A 37 0.19 -2.65 7.43
N TYR A 38 1.22 -1.90 7.07
CA TYR A 38 1.15 -0.45 6.94
C TYR A 38 1.27 -0.08 5.47
N THR A 39 0.36 0.76 5.03
CA THR A 39 0.24 1.23 3.65
C THR A 39 0.23 2.75 3.60
N TYR A 40 0.79 3.30 2.54
CA TYR A 40 0.87 4.73 2.29
C TYR A 40 0.18 5.04 0.96
N GLY A 41 -0.77 5.97 1.01
CA GLY A 41 -1.61 6.34 -0.13
C GLY A 41 -2.59 5.25 -0.55
N ALA A 42 -3.71 5.67 -1.13
CA ALA A 42 -4.69 4.80 -1.73
C ALA A 42 -5.27 5.50 -2.97
N SER A 43 -5.27 4.84 -4.12
CA SER A 43 -5.95 5.34 -5.32
C SER A 43 -6.46 4.18 -6.16
N THR A 44 -7.54 4.43 -6.90
CA THR A 44 -8.05 3.51 -7.92
C THR A 44 -7.24 3.57 -9.23
N ASP A 45 -6.39 4.60 -9.40
CA ASP A 45 -5.49 4.73 -10.54
C ASP A 45 -4.12 4.10 -10.24
N TYR A 46 -3.75 3.10 -11.04
CA TYR A 46 -2.49 2.39 -10.89
C TYR A 46 -1.28 3.29 -11.18
N ASN A 47 -1.39 4.26 -12.10
CA ASN A 47 -0.26 5.14 -12.44
C ASN A 47 0.06 6.09 -11.28
N GLU A 48 -0.96 6.62 -10.61
CA GLU A 48 -0.78 7.44 -9.40
C GLU A 48 -0.03 6.67 -8.31
N ILE A 49 -0.50 5.45 -8.01
CA ILE A 49 0.15 4.60 -7.00
C ILE A 49 1.56 4.17 -7.42
N SER A 50 1.79 3.92 -8.71
CA SER A 50 3.13 3.64 -9.21
C SER A 50 4.09 4.81 -9.02
N ARG A 51 3.65 6.05 -9.27
CA ARG A 51 4.43 7.27 -9.02
C ARG A 51 4.67 7.50 -7.53
N LEU A 52 3.65 7.29 -6.71
CA LEU A 52 3.73 7.39 -5.26
C LEU A 52 4.76 6.39 -4.70
N ARG A 53 4.70 5.12 -5.14
CA ARG A 53 5.70 4.09 -4.81
C ARG A 53 7.11 4.54 -5.20
N LYS A 54 7.31 5.04 -6.43
CA LYS A 54 8.63 5.56 -6.88
C LYS A 54 9.15 6.69 -6.00
N SER A 55 8.27 7.58 -5.55
CA SER A 55 8.65 8.72 -4.70
C SER A 55 9.11 8.28 -3.30
N ILE A 56 8.59 7.16 -2.80
CA ILE A 56 8.96 6.62 -1.49
C ILE A 56 10.00 5.50 -1.56
N LEU A 57 10.29 4.95 -2.74
CA LEU A 57 11.22 3.82 -2.93
C LEU A 57 12.64 4.13 -2.43
N ASP A 58 13.06 5.40 -2.50
CA ASP A 58 14.32 5.89 -1.93
C ASP A 58 14.41 5.62 -0.42
N ARG A 59 13.28 5.81 0.28
CA ARG A 59 13.18 5.59 1.74
C ARG A 59 12.75 4.17 2.08
N PHE A 60 11.93 3.55 1.25
CA PHE A 60 11.33 2.24 1.44
C PHE A 60 11.55 1.38 0.20
N PRO A 61 12.76 0.82 0.01
CA PRO A 61 13.08 0.00 -1.15
C PRO A 61 12.21 -1.27 -1.21
N GLU A 62 11.78 -1.75 -0.05
CA GLU A 62 10.87 -2.90 0.10
C GLU A 62 9.40 -2.53 -0.13
N ALA A 63 9.08 -1.26 -0.45
CA ALA A 63 7.71 -0.87 -0.71
C ALA A 63 7.16 -1.51 -1.99
N PHE A 64 5.95 -2.05 -1.90
CA PHE A 64 5.27 -2.69 -3.04
C PHE A 64 3.79 -2.33 -3.11
N ILE A 65 3.21 -2.49 -4.30
CA ILE A 65 1.81 -2.16 -4.56
C ILE A 65 0.94 -3.36 -4.18
N VAL A 66 -0.04 -3.11 -3.31
CA VAL A 66 -1.12 -4.04 -2.99
C VAL A 66 -2.42 -3.53 -3.58
N ALA A 67 -3.34 -4.44 -3.89
CA ALA A 67 -4.66 -4.09 -4.41
C ALA A 67 -5.76 -4.67 -3.52
N PHE A 68 -6.84 -3.92 -3.41
CA PHE A 68 -8.03 -4.28 -2.65
C PHE A 68 -9.28 -4.10 -3.50
N LYS A 69 -10.27 -4.97 -3.32
CA LYS A 69 -11.59 -4.87 -3.97
C LYS A 69 -12.64 -5.31 -2.97
N GLY A 70 -13.64 -4.46 -2.72
CA GLY A 70 -14.69 -4.75 -1.72
C GLY A 70 -14.15 -4.99 -0.31
N GLY A 71 -13.06 -4.33 0.08
CA GLY A 71 -12.41 -4.52 1.39
C GLY A 71 -11.52 -5.76 1.49
N GLN A 72 -11.48 -6.63 0.48
CA GLN A 72 -10.62 -7.80 0.45
C GLN A 72 -9.38 -7.57 -0.41
N LYS A 73 -8.24 -8.09 0.03
CA LYS A 73 -7.01 -8.05 -0.74
C LYS A 73 -7.15 -8.91 -1.99
N MET A 74 -6.71 -8.37 -3.13
CA MET A 74 -6.71 -9.06 -4.41
C MET A 74 -5.31 -9.05 -5.02
N ASN A 75 -5.08 -9.95 -5.98
CA ASN A 75 -3.82 -9.98 -6.71
C ASN A 75 -3.64 -8.68 -7.52
N VAL A 76 -2.48 -8.02 -7.35
CA VAL A 76 -2.19 -6.76 -8.04
C VAL A 76 -2.20 -6.90 -9.56
N GLY A 77 -1.74 -8.03 -10.10
CA GLY A 77 -1.78 -8.31 -11.53
C GLY A 77 -3.21 -8.39 -12.07
N GLN A 78 -4.12 -9.04 -11.34
CA GLN A 78 -5.54 -9.03 -11.69
C GLN A 78 -6.15 -7.63 -11.57
N ALA A 79 -5.81 -6.88 -10.52
CA ALA A 79 -6.30 -5.52 -10.33
C ALA A 79 -5.87 -4.59 -11.47
N ILE A 80 -4.61 -4.71 -11.94
CA ILE A 80 -4.09 -3.95 -13.08
C ILE A 80 -4.86 -4.31 -14.35
N ARG A 81 -5.14 -5.60 -14.59
CA ARG A 81 -5.94 -6.05 -15.74
C ARG A 81 -7.35 -5.46 -15.69
N GLU A 82 -8.00 -5.51 -14.53
CA GLU A 82 -9.34 -4.95 -14.34
C GLU A 82 -9.36 -3.42 -14.51
N PHE A 83 -8.36 -2.71 -13.99
CA PHE A 83 -8.18 -1.28 -14.22
C PHE A 83 -8.04 -0.95 -15.71
N LYS A 84 -7.25 -1.74 -16.44
CA LYS A 84 -7.07 -1.57 -17.90
C LYS A 84 -8.32 -1.89 -18.71
N SER A 85 -9.17 -2.81 -18.26
CA SER A 85 -10.41 -3.17 -18.96
C SER A 85 -11.58 -2.22 -18.68
N ASN A 86 -11.56 -1.45 -17.59
CA ASN A 86 -12.61 -0.50 -17.23
C ASN A 86 -12.34 0.94 -17.71
N LYS A 87 -11.27 1.16 -18.48
CA LYS A 87 -10.87 2.45 -19.04
C LYS A 87 -10.89 2.39 -20.56
#